data_AF-A0AAP3VAQ4-F1
#
_entry.id   AF-A0AAP3VAQ4-F1
#
_cell.length_a   1.000
_cell.length_b   1.000
_cell.length_c   1.000
_cell.angle_alpha   90.00
_cell.angle_beta   90.00
_cell.angle_gamma   90.00
#
_symmetry.space_group_name_H-M   'P 1'
#
loop_
_entity.id
_entity.type
_entity.pdbx_description
1 polymer ?
#
loop_
_entity_poly.entity_id
_entity_poly.type
_entity_poly.pdbx_seq_one_letter_code
_entity_poly.pdbx_strand_id
1 'polypeptide(L)'
;METIKNYLENMFSHLPNTPEVQKAKYELYQMMEDKYNELISEGKSDNEAIGIVISEFGNLDELADSLGIKSFVDPSQAMPAAKTLSRETAAAFLRDSAKQAYLTAFGVLLCILASLGPIFSECIPRSLASPDASDAIGITFLFLCVAVAVGFFIFSGSISSKWSYLKQEPYCIDFETANWVIERKESYRSTHAMLLTVGIMLCILCAVPAIIISSLNTKSTFADSLSGGLVLVFIAIGVFMIVFTNMKKSSFDKLLSLNGAQTMGGNFVPSQNGKVHYENPVVAAIMSVYWSTVTCIYLCWSFITFDWGITWIIWPIAAIINSLVENLLGDKHGN
;
A
#
# COMPACT_ATOMS: atom_id res chain seq x y z
N MET A 1 -9.09 -25.48 -42.32
CA MET A 1 -8.93 -24.23 -41.54
C MET A 1 -10.21 -23.44 -41.31
N GLU A 2 -11.01 -23.13 -42.33
CA GLU A 2 -12.26 -22.34 -42.18
C GLU A 2 -13.29 -23.03 -41.25
N THR A 3 -13.35 -24.36 -41.28
CA THR A 3 -14.18 -25.18 -40.39
C THR A 3 -13.82 -25.03 -38.91
N ILE A 4 -12.53 -24.93 -38.57
CA ILE A 4 -12.06 -24.75 -37.18
C ILE A 4 -12.48 -23.36 -36.68
N LYS A 5 -12.35 -22.33 -37.53
CA LYS A 5 -12.82 -20.97 -37.20
C LYS A 5 -14.32 -20.93 -36.92
N ASN A 6 -15.12 -21.55 -37.77
CA ASN A 6 -16.57 -21.61 -37.60
C ASN A 6 -16.98 -22.39 -36.33
N TYR A 7 -16.28 -23.48 -36.02
CA TYR A 7 -16.49 -24.22 -34.77
C TYR A 7 -16.22 -23.33 -33.54
N LEU A 8 -15.08 -22.65 -33.54
CA LEU A 8 -14.66 -21.76 -32.46
C LEU A 8 -15.58 -20.55 -32.31
N GLU A 9 -16.11 -20.01 -33.41
CA GLU A 9 -17.14 -18.95 -33.39
C GLU A 9 -18.44 -19.41 -32.75
N ASN A 10 -18.92 -20.61 -33.10
CA ASN A 10 -20.13 -21.17 -32.50
C ASN A 10 -19.94 -21.45 -31.00
N MET A 11 -18.78 -21.99 -30.61
CA MET A 11 -18.45 -22.29 -29.21
C MET A 11 -18.44 -21.04 -28.31
N PHE A 12 -18.00 -19.89 -28.84
CA PHE A 12 -17.94 -18.62 -28.11
C PHE A 12 -19.17 -17.71 -28.34
N SER A 13 -20.15 -18.16 -29.14
CA SER A 13 -21.28 -17.33 -29.60
C SER A 13 -22.18 -16.80 -28.48
N HIS A 14 -22.26 -17.51 -27.35
CA HIS A 14 -23.08 -17.15 -26.20
C HIS A 14 -22.34 -16.36 -25.12
N LEU A 15 -21.04 -16.08 -25.31
CA LEU A 15 -20.22 -15.35 -24.34
C LEU A 15 -20.22 -13.84 -24.63
N PRO A 16 -20.07 -13.00 -23.59
CA PRO A 16 -19.93 -11.56 -23.78
C PRO A 16 -18.63 -11.23 -24.50
N ASN A 17 -18.66 -10.18 -25.34
CA ASN A 17 -17.52 -9.74 -26.13
C ASN A 17 -16.53 -8.90 -25.29
N THR A 18 -15.92 -9.52 -24.28
CA THR A 18 -14.90 -8.90 -23.41
C THR A 18 -13.49 -9.23 -23.90
N PRO A 19 -12.46 -8.42 -23.59
CA PRO A 19 -11.09 -8.70 -24.00
C PRO A 19 -10.56 -10.05 -23.47
N GLU A 20 -11.03 -10.52 -22.32
CA GLU A 20 -10.66 -11.82 -21.74
C GLU A 20 -11.22 -12.97 -22.57
N VAL A 21 -12.48 -12.89 -22.99
CA VAL A 21 -13.14 -13.87 -23.85
C VAL A 21 -12.50 -13.86 -25.25
N GLN A 22 -12.14 -12.70 -25.78
CA GLN A 22 -11.41 -12.59 -27.05
C GLN A 22 -10.00 -13.19 -26.96
N LYS A 23 -9.30 -12.96 -25.85
CA LYS A 23 -7.97 -13.54 -25.61
C LYS A 23 -8.03 -15.07 -25.51
N ALA A 24 -8.98 -15.61 -24.74
CA ALA A 24 -9.20 -17.05 -24.64
C ALA A 24 -9.56 -17.67 -26.00
N LYS A 25 -10.41 -16.99 -26.79
CA LYS A 25 -10.74 -17.38 -28.16
C LYS A 25 -9.48 -17.43 -29.04
N TYR A 26 -8.61 -16.43 -28.93
CA TYR A 26 -7.36 -16.38 -29.71
C TYR A 26 -6.35 -17.46 -29.28
N GLU A 27 -6.15 -17.65 -27.97
CA GLU A 27 -5.28 -18.69 -27.42
C GLU A 27 -5.75 -20.09 -27.83
N LEU A 28 -7.06 -20.37 -27.73
CA LEU A 28 -7.62 -21.64 -28.16
C LEU A 28 -7.50 -21.84 -29.67
N TYR A 29 -7.71 -20.79 -30.48
CA TYR A 29 -7.51 -20.87 -31.92
C TYR A 29 -6.06 -21.25 -32.28
N GLN A 30 -5.07 -20.65 -31.62
CA GLN A 30 -3.65 -20.97 -31.83
C GLN A 30 -3.35 -22.44 -31.46
N MET A 31 -3.84 -22.92 -30.32
CA MET A 31 -3.65 -24.31 -29.92
C MET A 31 -4.28 -25.30 -30.92
N MET A 32 -5.48 -24.99 -31.43
CA MET A 32 -6.14 -25.82 -32.45
C MET A 32 -5.42 -25.78 -33.80
N GLU A 33 -4.87 -24.62 -34.18
CA GLU A 33 -4.09 -24.43 -35.42
C GLU A 33 -2.76 -25.19 -35.37
N ASP A 34 -2.05 -25.12 -34.25
CA ASP A 34 -0.81 -25.86 -34.02
C ASP A 34 -1.06 -27.37 -34.09
N LYS A 35 -2.11 -27.86 -33.42
CA LYS A 35 -2.48 -29.28 -33.44
C LYS A 35 -2.91 -29.76 -34.82
N TYR A 36 -3.66 -28.93 -35.55
CA TYR A 36 -4.03 -29.21 -36.94
C TYR A 36 -2.78 -29.37 -37.82
N ASN A 37 -1.83 -28.43 -37.75
CA ASN A 37 -0.62 -28.48 -38.55
C ASN A 37 0.26 -29.69 -38.22
N GLU A 38 0.32 -30.11 -36.95
CA GLU A 38 0.98 -31.34 -36.52
C GLU A 38 0.38 -32.57 -37.23
N LEU A 39 -0.95 -32.72 -37.20
CA LEU A 39 -1.63 -33.86 -37.84
C LEU A 39 -1.47 -33.89 -39.36
N ILE A 40 -1.43 -32.73 -40.00
CA ILE A 40 -1.13 -32.63 -41.44
C ILE A 40 0.31 -33.08 -41.72
N SER A 41 1.26 -32.72 -40.86
CA SER A 41 2.66 -33.13 -41.00
C SER A 41 2.86 -34.65 -40.80
N GLU A 42 2.01 -35.28 -40.00
CA GLU A 42 1.94 -36.74 -39.81
C GLU A 42 1.28 -37.47 -41.01
N GLY A 43 0.79 -36.74 -42.01
CA GLY A 43 0.23 -37.29 -43.24
C GLY A 43 -1.28 -37.61 -43.16
N LYS A 44 -1.99 -37.08 -42.16
CA LYS A 44 -3.46 -37.21 -42.10
C LYS A 44 -4.13 -36.30 -43.12
N SER A 45 -5.32 -36.71 -43.57
CA SER A 45 -6.12 -35.88 -44.48
C SER A 45 -6.74 -34.68 -43.75
N ASP A 46 -6.97 -33.57 -44.46
CA ASP A 46 -7.59 -32.35 -43.91
C ASP A 46 -8.85 -32.63 -43.07
N ASN A 47 -9.74 -33.48 -43.57
CA ASN A 47 -11.00 -33.80 -42.89
C ASN A 47 -10.80 -34.67 -41.64
N GLU A 48 -9.80 -35.55 -41.66
CA GLU A 48 -9.44 -36.38 -40.51
C GLU A 48 -8.77 -35.54 -39.42
N ALA A 49 -7.85 -34.65 -39.80
CA ALA A 49 -7.18 -33.74 -38.88
C ALA A 49 -8.18 -32.80 -38.20
N ILE A 50 -9.13 -32.21 -38.95
CA ILE A 50 -10.18 -31.36 -38.38
C ILE A 50 -11.04 -32.14 -37.38
N GLY A 51 -11.43 -33.37 -37.71
CA GLY A 51 -12.25 -34.21 -36.82
C GLY A 51 -11.54 -34.53 -35.50
N ILE A 52 -10.25 -34.84 -35.55
CA ILE A 52 -9.44 -35.13 -34.37
C ILE A 52 -9.32 -33.89 -33.48
N VAL A 53 -8.96 -32.74 -34.05
CA VAL A 53 -8.83 -31.48 -33.30
C VAL A 53 -10.15 -31.11 -32.61
N ILE A 54 -11.28 -31.18 -33.30
CA ILE A 54 -12.58 -30.88 -32.68
C ILE A 54 -12.89 -31.85 -31.52
N SER A 55 -12.54 -33.13 -31.66
CA SER A 55 -12.78 -34.13 -30.62
C SER A 55 -11.86 -34.00 -29.40
N GLU A 56 -10.62 -33.55 -29.59
CA GLU A 56 -9.60 -33.46 -28.55
C GLU A 56 -9.82 -32.24 -27.63
N PHE A 57 -10.23 -31.11 -28.21
CA PHE A 57 -10.52 -29.89 -27.45
C PHE A 57 -11.93 -29.89 -26.83
N GLY A 58 -12.86 -30.70 -27.34
CA GLY A 58 -14.15 -30.92 -26.70
C GLY A 58 -15.00 -29.65 -26.59
N ASN A 59 -15.74 -29.52 -25.48
CA ASN A 59 -16.66 -28.41 -25.22
C ASN A 59 -16.01 -27.33 -24.34
N LEU A 60 -16.53 -26.11 -24.45
CA LEU A 60 -16.04 -24.94 -23.72
C LEU A 60 -16.01 -25.14 -22.20
N ASP A 61 -16.97 -25.89 -21.64
CA ASP A 61 -17.09 -26.13 -20.20
C ASP A 61 -15.86 -26.81 -19.60
N GLU A 62 -15.21 -27.71 -20.35
CA GLU A 62 -14.00 -28.42 -19.92
C GLU A 62 -12.75 -27.53 -20.01
N LEU A 63 -12.72 -26.65 -21.03
CA LEU A 63 -11.61 -25.76 -21.27
C LEU A 63 -11.69 -24.46 -20.47
N ALA A 64 -12.86 -24.10 -19.95
CA ALA A 64 -13.13 -22.81 -19.32
C ALA A 64 -12.23 -22.54 -18.10
N ASP A 65 -11.89 -23.58 -17.34
CA ASP A 65 -10.94 -23.50 -16.22
C ASP A 65 -9.52 -23.21 -16.69
N SER A 66 -9.06 -23.94 -17.72
CA SER A 66 -7.71 -23.78 -18.28
C SER A 66 -7.50 -22.43 -18.96
N LEU A 67 -8.55 -21.90 -19.58
CA LEU A 67 -8.56 -20.61 -20.29
C LEU A 67 -8.91 -19.43 -19.38
N GLY A 68 -9.25 -19.68 -18.10
CA GLY A 68 -9.59 -18.63 -17.13
C GLY A 68 -10.91 -17.92 -17.40
N ILE A 69 -11.85 -18.55 -18.12
CA ILE A 69 -13.15 -17.98 -18.50
C ILE A 69 -14.35 -18.63 -17.79
N LYS A 70 -14.12 -19.53 -16.82
CA LYS A 70 -15.18 -20.26 -16.10
C LYS A 70 -16.31 -19.37 -15.58
N SER A 71 -15.98 -18.17 -15.11
CA SER A 71 -16.93 -17.17 -14.61
C SER A 71 -17.87 -16.58 -15.67
N PHE A 72 -17.54 -16.70 -16.96
CA PHE A 72 -18.38 -16.28 -18.08
C PHE A 72 -19.24 -17.42 -18.64
N VAL A 73 -18.81 -18.66 -18.43
CA VAL A 73 -19.50 -19.88 -18.89
C VAL A 73 -20.57 -20.32 -17.90
N ASP A 74 -20.29 -20.22 -16.59
CA ASP A 74 -21.23 -20.60 -15.55
C ASP A 74 -21.68 -19.38 -14.72
N PRO A 75 -22.87 -18.80 -14.99
CA PRO A 75 -23.38 -17.64 -14.28
C PRO A 75 -23.70 -17.92 -12.80
N SER A 76 -23.69 -19.18 -12.37
CA SER A 76 -23.84 -19.56 -10.95
C SER A 76 -22.56 -19.36 -10.12
N GLN A 77 -21.40 -19.28 -10.79
CA GLN A 77 -20.10 -18.88 -10.22
C GLN A 77 -19.61 -17.52 -10.74
N ALA A 78 -20.45 -16.80 -11.48
CA ALA A 78 -20.17 -15.40 -11.79
C ALA A 78 -20.00 -14.65 -10.48
N MET A 79 -18.79 -14.15 -10.24
CA MET A 79 -18.53 -13.22 -9.14
C MET A 79 -19.67 -12.19 -9.10
N PRO A 80 -20.26 -11.92 -7.92
CA PRO A 80 -21.31 -10.92 -7.81
C PRO A 80 -20.80 -9.65 -8.49
N ALA A 81 -21.56 -9.15 -9.46
CA ALA A 81 -21.17 -8.06 -10.36
C ALA A 81 -20.39 -6.97 -9.60
N ALA A 82 -19.05 -7.08 -9.62
CA ALA A 82 -18.20 -6.18 -8.86
C ALA A 82 -18.40 -4.81 -9.49
N LYS A 83 -18.82 -3.86 -8.67
CA LYS A 83 -19.11 -2.52 -9.16
C LYS A 83 -17.80 -1.93 -9.66
N THR A 84 -17.73 -1.64 -10.96
CA THR A 84 -16.51 -1.12 -11.58
C THR A 84 -16.31 0.32 -11.16
N LEU A 85 -15.11 0.64 -10.70
CA LEU A 85 -14.72 2.00 -10.37
C LEU A 85 -14.33 2.74 -11.65
N SER A 86 -15.03 3.83 -11.99
CA SER A 86 -14.67 4.64 -13.15
C SER A 86 -13.29 5.30 -12.98
N ARG A 87 -12.59 5.54 -14.10
CA ARG A 87 -11.34 6.31 -14.13
C ARG A 87 -11.45 7.65 -13.39
N GLU A 88 -12.56 8.36 -13.58
CA GLU A 88 -12.80 9.65 -12.91
C GLU A 88 -12.81 9.52 -11.40
N THR A 89 -13.44 8.46 -10.89
CA THR A 89 -13.50 8.16 -9.46
C THR A 89 -12.13 7.75 -8.92
N ALA A 90 -11.37 6.94 -9.67
CA ALA A 90 -9.98 6.60 -9.34
C ALA A 90 -9.06 7.84 -9.28
N ALA A 91 -9.20 8.75 -10.25
CA ALA A 91 -8.46 10.01 -10.27
C ALA A 91 -8.85 10.93 -9.10
N ALA A 92 -10.14 11.01 -8.78
CA ALA A 92 -10.62 11.74 -7.61
C ALA A 92 -10.08 11.15 -6.30
N PHE A 93 -10.04 9.83 -6.18
CA PHE A 93 -9.43 9.13 -5.05
C PHE A 93 -7.95 9.48 -4.89
N LEU A 94 -7.15 9.43 -5.96
CA LEU A 94 -5.73 9.77 -5.91
C LEU A 94 -5.50 11.25 -5.54
N ARG A 95 -6.35 12.15 -6.03
CA ARG A 95 -6.28 13.57 -5.69
C ARG A 95 -6.59 13.82 -4.22
N ASP A 96 -7.64 13.19 -3.70
CA ASP A 96 -8.04 13.29 -2.31
C ASP A 96 -7.00 12.61 -1.40
N SER A 97 -6.43 11.49 -1.82
CA SER A 97 -5.33 10.80 -1.12
C SER A 97 -4.05 11.64 -1.07
N ALA A 98 -3.74 12.40 -2.12
CA ALA A 98 -2.61 13.32 -2.09
C ALA A 98 -2.81 14.47 -1.09
N LYS A 99 -4.03 15.02 -0.99
CA LYS A 99 -4.37 16.02 0.04
C LYS A 99 -4.28 15.42 1.45
N GLN A 100 -4.80 14.20 1.62
CA GLN A 100 -4.69 13.44 2.86
C GLN A 100 -3.22 13.25 3.28
N ALA A 101 -2.35 12.88 2.32
CA ALA A 101 -0.92 12.72 2.54
C ALA A 101 -0.27 14.03 3.01
N TYR A 102 -0.59 15.15 2.36
CA TYR A 102 -0.08 16.47 2.75
C TYR A 102 -0.51 16.87 4.16
N LEU A 103 -1.80 16.75 4.48
CA LEU A 103 -2.34 17.11 5.81
C LEU A 103 -1.68 16.27 6.91
N THR A 104 -1.53 14.97 6.68
CA THR A 104 -0.88 14.06 7.63
C THR A 104 0.60 14.42 7.80
N ALA A 105 1.32 14.67 6.71
CA ALA A 105 2.73 15.05 6.75
C ALA A 105 2.92 16.40 7.49
N PHE A 106 2.06 17.40 7.23
CA PHE A 106 2.09 18.68 7.94
C PHE A 106 1.76 18.54 9.43
N GLY A 107 0.82 17.67 9.79
CA GLY A 107 0.53 17.36 11.19
C GLY A 107 1.76 16.79 11.90
N VAL A 108 2.45 15.82 11.29
CA VAL A 108 3.68 15.25 11.85
C VAL A 108 4.79 16.30 11.95
N LEU A 109 4.97 17.13 10.92
CA LEU A 109 5.95 18.23 10.94
C LEU A 109 5.67 19.22 12.08
N LEU A 110 4.42 19.63 12.28
CA LEU A 110 4.02 20.51 13.37
C LEU A 110 4.27 19.87 14.75
N CYS A 111 4.01 18.57 14.91
CA CYS A 111 4.31 17.86 16.16
C CYS A 111 5.81 17.87 16.49
N ILE A 112 6.68 17.71 15.49
CA ILE A 112 8.14 17.78 15.69
C ILE A 112 8.56 19.22 16.03
N LEU A 113 8.07 20.20 15.27
CA LEU A 113 8.37 21.62 15.50
C LEU A 113 7.76 22.18 16.80
N ALA A 114 6.73 21.55 17.35
CA ALA A 114 6.13 21.95 18.63
C ALA A 114 7.16 21.92 19.78
N SER A 115 8.14 21.03 19.69
CA SER A 115 9.22 20.90 20.68
C SER A 115 10.20 22.08 20.66
N LEU A 116 10.17 22.93 19.63
CA LEU A 116 10.99 24.13 19.56
C LEU A 116 10.60 25.17 20.62
N GLY A 117 9.31 25.26 20.97
CA GLY A 117 8.82 26.24 21.96
C GLY A 117 9.56 26.14 23.30
N PRO A 118 9.55 24.96 23.95
CA PRO A 118 10.32 24.74 25.17
C PRO A 118 11.83 24.88 24.99
N ILE A 119 12.41 24.47 23.85
CA ILE A 119 13.87 24.59 23.61
C ILE A 119 14.31 26.05 23.55
N PHE A 120 13.48 26.92 22.99
CA PHE A 120 13.77 28.35 22.88
C PHE A 120 13.26 29.18 24.07
N SER A 121 12.56 28.59 25.05
CA SER A 121 12.08 29.35 26.22
C SER A 121 13.25 29.93 27.02
N GLU A 122 14.31 29.16 27.19
CA GLU A 122 15.56 29.56 27.88
C GLU A 122 16.30 30.71 27.18
N CYS A 123 15.97 30.95 25.92
CA CYS A 123 16.58 31.98 25.11
C CYS A 123 15.92 33.36 25.28
N ILE A 124 14.76 33.43 25.92
CA ILE A 124 14.05 34.69 26.15
C ILE A 124 14.78 35.48 27.24
N PRO A 125 15.27 36.70 26.96
CA PRO A 125 15.98 37.49 27.95
C PRO A 125 15.05 37.87 29.12
N ARG A 126 15.59 37.86 30.35
CA ARG A 126 14.83 38.20 31.58
C ARG A 126 14.22 39.61 31.57
N SER A 127 14.70 40.50 30.69
CA SER A 127 14.13 41.82 30.48
C SER A 127 12.76 41.80 29.80
N LEU A 128 12.46 40.72 29.04
CA LEU A 128 11.18 40.56 28.33
C LEU A 128 10.18 39.73 29.14
N ALA A 129 10.63 38.68 29.83
CA ALA A 129 9.78 37.80 30.61
C ALA A 129 10.53 37.20 31.82
N SER A 130 9.80 36.89 32.90
CA SER A 130 10.36 36.08 33.99
C SER A 130 10.60 34.64 33.53
N PRO A 131 11.50 33.87 34.18
CA PRO A 131 11.76 32.46 33.81
C PRO A 131 10.50 31.59 33.80
N ASP A 132 9.64 31.74 34.82
CA ASP A 132 8.37 31.00 34.89
C ASP A 132 7.43 31.38 33.73
N ALA A 133 7.47 32.64 33.28
CA ALA A 133 6.66 33.10 32.16
C ALA A 133 7.22 32.63 30.81
N SER A 134 8.54 32.61 30.62
CA SER A 134 9.15 32.09 29.38
C SER A 134 8.86 30.61 29.19
N ASP A 135 8.94 29.81 30.25
CA ASP A 135 8.65 28.38 30.19
C ASP A 135 7.16 28.14 29.92
N ALA A 136 6.28 28.92 30.56
CA ALA A 136 4.85 28.89 30.27
C ALA A 136 4.55 29.24 28.80
N ILE A 137 5.25 30.22 28.21
CA ILE A 137 5.11 30.57 26.79
C ILE A 137 5.55 29.41 25.90
N GLY A 138 6.70 28.80 26.18
CA GLY A 138 7.22 27.66 25.40
C GLY A 138 6.28 26.46 25.42
N ILE A 139 5.74 26.11 26.59
CA ILE A 139 4.76 25.04 26.75
C ILE A 139 3.43 25.37 26.07
N THR A 140 2.96 26.63 26.17
CA THR A 140 1.74 27.08 25.50
C THR A 140 1.86 26.98 23.98
N PHE A 141 3.02 27.35 23.42
CA PHE A 141 3.31 27.19 22.00
C PHE A 141 3.26 25.72 21.57
N LEU A 142 3.85 24.81 22.38
CA LEU A 142 3.81 23.37 22.11
C LEU A 142 2.36 22.87 22.01
N PHE A 143 1.50 23.18 22.99
CA PHE A 143 0.11 22.75 22.97
C PHE A 143 -0.68 23.34 21.81
N LEU A 144 -0.41 24.59 21.41
CA LEU A 144 -1.05 25.22 20.27
C LEU A 144 -0.67 24.54 18.95
N CYS A 145 0.62 24.25 18.74
CA CYS A 145 1.07 23.50 17.56
C CYS A 145 0.47 22.10 17.50
N VAL A 146 0.42 21.39 18.63
CA VAL A 146 -0.19 20.06 18.72
C VAL A 146 -1.69 20.13 18.44
N ALA A 147 -2.41 21.12 18.94
CA ALA A 147 -3.84 21.30 18.65
C ALA A 147 -4.10 21.49 17.15
N VAL A 148 -3.28 22.30 16.46
CA VAL A 148 -3.36 22.46 15.00
C VAL A 148 -3.02 21.17 14.26
N ALA A 149 -1.98 20.44 14.71
CA ALA A 149 -1.60 19.15 14.12
C ALA A 149 -2.72 18.11 14.22
N VAL A 150 -3.37 18.00 15.38
CA VAL A 150 -4.54 17.15 15.57
C VAL A 150 -5.68 17.55 14.65
N GLY A 151 -5.91 18.86 14.44
CA GLY A 151 -6.87 19.36 13.44
C GLY A 151 -6.57 18.84 12.03
N PHE A 152 -5.30 18.85 11.60
CA PHE A 152 -4.90 18.26 10.33
C PHE A 152 -5.09 16.75 10.26
N PHE A 153 -4.82 16.01 11.34
CA PHE A 153 -5.07 14.56 11.38
C PHE A 153 -6.56 14.23 11.30
N ILE A 154 -7.41 14.98 11.99
CA ILE A 154 -8.88 14.80 11.93
C ILE A 154 -9.39 15.10 10.52
N PHE A 155 -8.96 16.21 9.92
CA PHE A 155 -9.37 16.57 8.57
C PHE A 155 -8.87 15.55 7.52
N SER A 156 -7.63 15.08 7.66
CA SER A 156 -7.07 13.96 6.89
C SER A 156 -7.91 12.69 7.03
N GLY A 157 -8.30 12.33 8.26
CA GLY A 157 -9.17 11.19 8.55
C GLY A 157 -10.55 11.31 7.91
N SER A 158 -11.14 12.51 7.90
CA SER A 158 -12.42 12.80 7.25
C SER A 158 -12.36 12.62 5.73
N ILE A 159 -11.26 13.04 5.09
CA ILE A 159 -11.05 12.76 3.66
C ILE A 159 -10.92 11.25 3.41
N SER A 160 -10.23 10.53 4.29
CA SER A 160 -10.08 9.07 4.18
C SER A 160 -11.40 8.31 4.38
N SER A 161 -12.27 8.79 5.27
CA SER A 161 -13.53 8.11 5.61
C SER A 161 -14.50 8.10 4.44
N LYS A 162 -14.50 9.16 3.61
CA LYS A 162 -15.23 9.22 2.34
C LYS A 162 -14.96 8.00 1.44
N TRP A 163 -13.75 7.44 1.48
CA TRP A 163 -13.31 6.32 0.64
C TRP A 163 -13.29 4.98 1.40
N SER A 164 -13.96 4.89 2.55
CA SER A 164 -14.03 3.68 3.36
C SER A 164 -14.83 2.55 2.68
N TYR A 165 -15.82 2.90 1.84
CA TYR A 165 -16.63 1.93 1.09
C TYR A 165 -15.78 1.06 0.14
N LEU A 166 -14.66 1.57 -0.38
CA LEU A 166 -13.71 0.81 -1.20
C LEU A 166 -13.05 -0.35 -0.43
N LYS A 167 -13.15 -0.39 0.90
CA LYS A 167 -12.70 -1.51 1.73
C LYS A 167 -13.83 -2.47 2.12
N GLN A 168 -15.09 -2.04 2.00
CA GLN A 168 -16.26 -2.76 2.52
C GLN A 168 -16.98 -3.55 1.42
N GLU A 169 -16.99 -3.02 0.20
CA GLU A 169 -17.65 -3.63 -0.95
C GLU A 169 -16.61 -4.15 -1.95
N PRO A 170 -16.91 -5.24 -2.70
CA PRO A 170 -16.05 -5.75 -3.76
C PRO A 170 -16.11 -4.83 -4.98
N TYR A 171 -15.26 -3.79 -4.97
CA TYR A 171 -14.98 -2.96 -6.15
C TYR A 171 -13.79 -3.54 -6.92
N CYS A 172 -13.88 -3.49 -8.24
CA CYS A 172 -12.74 -3.70 -9.14
C CYS A 172 -12.52 -2.45 -10.00
N ILE A 173 -11.31 -2.29 -10.52
CA ILE A 173 -11.01 -1.23 -11.50
C ILE A 173 -10.89 -1.86 -12.89
N ASP A 174 -11.43 -1.20 -13.91
CA ASP A 174 -11.33 -1.67 -15.30
C ASP A 174 -9.88 -1.66 -15.79
N PHE A 175 -9.58 -2.42 -16.85
CA PHE A 175 -8.22 -2.56 -17.40
C PHE A 175 -7.62 -1.22 -17.83
N GLU A 176 -8.43 -0.33 -18.42
CA GLU A 176 -8.00 0.99 -18.88
C GLU A 176 -7.59 1.90 -17.71
N THR A 177 -8.32 1.81 -16.60
CA THR A 177 -8.03 2.51 -15.34
C THR A 177 -6.82 1.88 -14.63
N ALA A 178 -6.70 0.55 -14.62
CA ALA A 178 -5.57 -0.14 -14.00
C ALA A 178 -4.24 0.25 -14.65
N ASN A 179 -4.15 0.18 -15.99
CA ASN A 179 -2.95 0.60 -16.72
C ASN A 179 -2.64 2.07 -16.50
N TRP A 180 -3.67 2.94 -16.52
CA TRP A 180 -3.50 4.35 -16.22
C TRP A 180 -2.92 4.58 -14.80
N VAL A 181 -3.36 3.83 -13.80
CA VAL A 181 -2.80 3.89 -12.42
C VAL A 181 -1.36 3.36 -12.39
N ILE A 182 -1.05 2.26 -13.09
CA ILE A 182 0.30 1.69 -13.19
C ILE A 182 1.26 2.70 -13.82
N GLU A 183 0.93 3.27 -14.97
CA GLU A 183 1.74 4.29 -15.64
C GLU A 183 1.99 5.50 -14.73
N ARG A 184 0.95 5.96 -14.01
CA ARG A 184 1.07 7.07 -13.05
C ARG A 184 1.99 6.72 -11.88
N LYS A 185 1.92 5.49 -11.37
CA LYS A 185 2.75 4.97 -10.29
C LYS A 185 4.21 4.82 -10.75
N GLU A 186 4.44 4.31 -11.96
CA GLU A 186 5.77 4.18 -12.55
C GLU A 186 6.41 5.55 -12.78
N SER A 187 5.65 6.51 -13.34
CA SER A 187 6.10 7.89 -13.47
C SER A 187 6.47 8.51 -12.12
N TYR A 188 5.71 8.20 -11.05
CA TYR A 188 6.01 8.68 -9.70
C TYR A 188 7.14 7.92 -9.00
N ARG A 189 7.56 6.74 -9.49
CA ARG A 189 8.55 5.87 -8.83
C ARG A 189 9.88 6.58 -8.58
N SER A 190 10.37 7.34 -9.57
CA SER A 190 11.61 8.12 -9.43
C SER A 190 11.47 9.23 -8.40
N THR A 191 10.37 9.99 -8.45
CA THR A 191 10.08 11.02 -7.45
C THR A 191 9.94 10.43 -6.05
N HIS A 192 9.31 9.26 -5.92
CA HIS A 192 9.16 8.56 -4.65
C HIS A 192 10.52 8.22 -4.04
N ALA A 193 11.41 7.62 -4.84
CA ALA A 193 12.76 7.26 -4.44
C ALA A 193 13.59 8.51 -4.08
N MET A 194 13.48 9.59 -4.86
CA MET A 194 14.18 10.85 -4.59
C MET A 194 13.72 11.49 -3.27
N LEU A 195 12.41 11.65 -3.05
CA LEU A 195 11.88 12.22 -1.81
C LEU A 195 12.26 11.39 -0.59
N LEU A 196 12.18 10.06 -0.70
CA LEU A 196 12.55 9.14 0.37
C LEU A 196 14.05 9.26 0.70
N THR A 197 14.91 9.23 -0.33
CA THR A 197 16.37 9.33 -0.15
C THR A 197 16.76 10.67 0.44
N VAL A 198 16.25 11.78 -0.10
CA VAL A 198 16.54 13.12 0.42
C VAL A 198 16.04 13.26 1.86
N GLY A 199 14.85 12.74 2.17
CA GLY A 199 14.31 12.76 3.54
C GLY A 199 15.19 12.00 4.52
N ILE A 200 15.66 10.80 4.16
CA ILE A 200 16.57 10.00 4.99
C ILE A 200 17.92 10.70 5.15
N MET A 201 18.49 11.24 4.07
CA MET A 201 19.76 11.98 4.12
C MET A 201 19.66 13.20 5.03
N LEU A 202 18.55 13.94 4.98
CA LEU A 202 18.31 15.10 5.85
C LEU A 202 18.22 14.70 7.32
N CYS A 203 17.58 13.56 7.63
CA CYS A 203 17.53 13.01 8.98
C CYS A 203 18.91 12.54 9.47
N ILE A 204 19.75 11.96 8.63
CA ILE A 204 21.12 11.54 9.02
C ILE A 204 22.02 12.78 9.23
N LEU A 205 21.92 13.76 8.33
CA LEU A 205 22.74 14.97 8.36
C LEU A 205 22.24 16.03 9.36
N CYS A 206 21.12 15.80 10.05
CA CYS A 206 20.53 16.77 10.99
C CYS A 206 21.50 17.19 12.12
N ALA A 207 22.46 16.33 12.48
CA ALA A 207 23.45 16.61 13.52
C ALA A 207 24.59 17.53 13.05
N VAL A 208 24.83 17.64 11.73
CA VAL A 208 25.97 18.40 11.19
C VAL A 208 25.90 19.89 11.56
N PRO A 209 24.76 20.60 11.39
CA PRO A 209 24.65 21.99 11.84
C PRO A 209 24.95 22.18 13.34
N ALA A 210 24.50 21.26 14.19
CA ALA A 210 24.74 21.36 15.64
C ALA A 210 26.22 21.18 16.00
N ILE A 211 26.91 20.24 15.35
CA ILE A 211 28.36 20.02 15.53
C ILE A 211 29.15 21.27 15.12
N ILE A 212 28.79 21.88 13.98
CA ILE A 212 29.44 23.10 13.50
C ILE A 212 29.26 24.23 14.51
N ILE A 213 28.03 24.48 14.98
CA ILE A 213 27.74 25.55 15.95
C ILE A 213 28.52 25.32 17.26
N SER A 214 28.53 24.09 17.77
CA SER A 214 29.28 23.73 18.97
C SER A 214 30.79 23.97 18.80
N SER A 215 31.34 23.72 17.61
CA SER A 215 32.77 23.92 17.32
C SER A 215 33.21 25.39 17.27
N LEU A 216 32.29 26.33 17.01
CA LEU A 216 32.60 27.75 16.91
C LEU A 216 32.89 28.42 18.28
N ASN A 217 32.83 27.66 19.38
CA ASN A 217 33.15 28.09 20.75
C ASN A 217 32.48 29.41 21.18
N THR A 218 31.30 29.68 20.63
CA THR A 218 30.44 30.77 21.08
C THR A 218 29.74 30.34 22.37
N LYS A 219 30.20 30.85 23.52
CA LYS A 219 29.60 30.59 24.84
C LYS A 219 28.28 31.34 25.05
N SER A 220 27.35 31.26 24.09
CA SER A 220 26.04 31.90 24.19
C SER A 220 24.94 30.84 24.29
N THR A 221 24.07 30.98 25.29
CA THR A 221 22.88 30.12 25.47
C THR A 221 22.01 30.08 24.21
N PHE A 222 21.95 31.19 23.46
CA PHE A 222 21.27 31.25 22.16
C PHE A 222 21.86 30.25 21.15
N ALA A 223 23.19 30.11 21.06
CA ALA A 223 23.83 29.20 20.13
C ALA A 223 23.54 27.73 20.49
N ASP A 224 23.52 27.40 21.78
CA ASP A 224 23.19 26.06 22.26
C ASP A 224 21.74 25.70 21.95
N SER A 225 20.76 26.57 22.25
CA SER A 225 19.34 26.36 21.90
C SER A 225 19.11 26.30 20.39
N LEU A 226 19.81 27.15 19.61
CA LEU A 226 19.73 27.16 18.15
C LEU A 226 20.24 25.84 17.56
N SER A 227 21.30 25.26 18.14
CA SER A 227 21.86 23.99 17.67
C SER A 227 20.84 22.85 17.78
N GLY A 228 20.16 22.71 18.92
CA GLY A 228 19.10 21.73 19.13
C GLY A 228 17.86 21.99 18.27
N GLY A 229 17.48 23.26 18.12
CA GLY A 229 16.37 23.66 17.27
C GLY A 229 16.58 23.31 15.79
N LEU A 230 17.78 23.55 15.25
CA LEU A 230 18.10 23.23 13.87
C LEU A 230 18.06 21.73 13.58
N VAL A 231 18.53 20.88 14.52
CA VAL A 231 18.43 19.42 14.39
C VAL A 231 16.97 19.01 14.18
N LEU A 232 16.06 19.52 15.02
CA LEU A 232 14.65 19.20 14.93
C LEU A 232 14.00 19.72 13.65
N VAL A 233 14.40 20.90 13.14
CA VAL A 233 13.89 21.42 11.86
C VAL A 233 14.29 20.51 10.70
N PHE A 234 15.55 20.04 10.65
CA PHE A 234 16.01 19.11 9.62
C PHE A 234 15.25 17.78 9.70
N ILE A 235 15.07 17.24 10.91
CA ILE A 235 14.27 16.01 11.12
C ILE A 235 12.83 16.24 10.67
N ALA A 236 12.21 17.36 11.02
CA ALA A 236 10.82 17.67 10.67
C ALA A 236 10.60 17.69 9.15
N ILE A 237 11.50 18.35 8.41
CA ILE A 237 11.45 18.40 6.94
C ILE A 237 11.68 17.00 6.34
N GLY A 238 12.65 16.24 6.88
CA GLY A 238 12.96 14.90 6.39
C GLY A 238 11.80 13.94 6.57
N VAL A 239 11.22 13.91 7.78
CA VAL A 239 10.04 13.12 8.11
C VAL A 239 8.83 13.54 7.27
N PHE A 240 8.61 14.84 7.04
CA PHE A 240 7.55 15.31 6.15
C PHE A 240 7.64 14.70 4.75
N MET A 241 8.84 14.72 4.14
CA MET A 241 9.07 14.14 2.82
C MET A 241 8.81 12.63 2.80
N ILE A 242 9.28 11.91 3.85
CA ILE A 242 9.09 10.47 4.02
C ILE A 242 7.61 10.10 4.17
N VAL A 243 6.87 10.79 5.05
CA VAL A 243 5.45 10.51 5.30
C VAL A 243 4.64 10.78 4.03
N PHE A 244 4.85 11.94 3.40
CA PHE A 244 4.13 12.33 2.19
C PHE A 244 4.32 11.32 1.06
N THR A 245 5.56 10.95 0.76
CA THR A 245 5.88 10.05 -0.37
C THR A 245 5.34 8.64 -0.16
N ASN A 246 5.40 8.12 1.07
CA ASN A 246 4.89 6.79 1.40
C ASN A 246 3.35 6.73 1.33
N MET A 247 2.66 7.75 1.84
CA MET A 247 1.20 7.79 1.76
C MET A 247 0.71 7.90 0.31
N LYS A 248 1.38 8.72 -0.52
CA LYS A 248 1.04 8.83 -1.94
C LYS A 248 1.29 7.51 -2.67
N LYS A 249 2.41 6.83 -2.43
CA LYS A 249 2.67 5.48 -2.97
C LYS A 249 1.58 4.48 -2.55
N SER A 250 1.25 4.46 -1.26
CA SER A 250 0.23 3.60 -0.69
C SER A 250 -1.15 3.80 -1.33
N SER A 251 -1.51 5.01 -1.75
CA SER A 251 -2.77 5.24 -2.49
C SER A 251 -2.82 4.54 -3.85
N PHE A 252 -1.70 4.48 -4.58
CA PHE A 252 -1.63 3.73 -5.84
C PHE A 252 -1.74 2.23 -5.57
N ASP A 253 -1.00 1.74 -4.58
CA ASP A 253 -1.04 0.33 -4.17
C ASP A 253 -2.45 -0.08 -3.74
N LYS A 254 -3.17 0.80 -3.05
CA LYS A 254 -4.56 0.56 -2.63
C LYS A 254 -5.52 0.42 -3.81
N LEU A 255 -5.44 1.28 -4.83
CA LEU A 255 -6.26 1.12 -6.04
C LEU A 255 -5.92 -0.16 -6.81
N LEU A 256 -4.64 -0.45 -6.97
CA LEU A 256 -4.20 -1.67 -7.65
C LEU A 256 -4.57 -2.94 -6.87
N SER A 257 -4.63 -2.86 -5.55
CA SER A 257 -5.04 -3.99 -4.69
C SER A 257 -6.52 -4.37 -4.85
N LEU A 258 -7.36 -3.47 -5.40
CA LEU A 258 -8.76 -3.80 -5.75
C LEU A 258 -8.84 -4.86 -6.86
N ASN A 259 -7.78 -4.95 -7.69
CA ASN A 259 -7.65 -5.97 -8.71
C ASN A 259 -6.86 -7.20 -8.23
N GLY A 260 -6.57 -7.33 -6.93
CA GLY A 260 -5.73 -8.42 -6.41
C GLY A 260 -6.40 -9.80 -6.47
N ALA A 261 -5.64 -10.79 -6.98
CA ALA A 261 -5.75 -12.27 -6.99
C ALA A 261 -7.11 -12.97 -7.19
N GLN A 262 -8.21 -12.46 -6.64
CA GLN A 262 -9.55 -13.05 -6.64
C GLN A 262 -10.53 -12.25 -7.53
N THR A 263 -10.08 -11.18 -8.19
CA THR A 263 -10.86 -10.37 -9.14
C THR A 263 -10.18 -10.39 -10.52
N MET A 264 -10.95 -10.20 -11.59
CA MET A 264 -10.55 -10.33 -13.01
C MET A 264 -9.25 -9.63 -13.45
N GLY A 265 -8.66 -8.74 -12.63
CA GLY A 265 -7.37 -8.09 -12.87
C GLY A 265 -6.15 -8.75 -12.18
N GLY A 266 -6.36 -9.89 -11.52
CA GLY A 266 -5.38 -10.54 -10.63
C GLY A 266 -4.11 -11.05 -11.28
N ASN A 267 -4.09 -11.25 -12.61
CA ASN A 267 -2.91 -11.74 -13.33
C ASN A 267 -1.87 -10.66 -13.67
N PHE A 268 -2.15 -9.37 -13.38
CA PHE A 268 -1.27 -8.27 -13.80
C PHE A 268 -0.57 -7.54 -12.64
N VAL A 269 -0.86 -7.92 -11.39
CA VAL A 269 -0.16 -7.41 -10.21
C VAL A 269 0.36 -8.62 -9.44
N PRO A 270 1.69 -8.82 -9.30
CA PRO A 270 2.20 -9.91 -8.48
C PRO A 270 1.58 -9.75 -7.09
N SER A 271 0.95 -10.82 -6.59
CA SER A 271 0.26 -10.85 -5.30
C SER A 271 1.14 -10.18 -4.24
N GLN A 272 0.77 -8.96 -3.86
CA GLN A 272 1.51 -8.19 -2.84
C GLN A 272 1.05 -8.58 -1.43
N ASN A 273 0.58 -9.80 -1.25
CA ASN A 273 0.23 -10.33 0.06
C ASN A 273 1.18 -11.49 0.38
N GLY A 274 2.34 -11.13 0.92
CA GLY A 274 2.98 -11.93 1.98
C GLY A 274 2.16 -11.89 3.29
N LYS A 275 0.83 -11.76 3.20
CA LYS A 275 -0.06 -11.93 4.35
C LYS A 275 -0.25 -13.42 4.50
N VAL A 276 0.46 -13.98 5.47
CA VAL A 276 0.30 -15.35 5.91
C VAL A 276 -1.19 -15.61 6.13
N HIS A 277 -1.77 -16.50 5.33
CA HIS A 277 -3.13 -16.94 5.52
C HIS A 277 -3.10 -17.99 6.63
N TYR A 278 -3.88 -17.77 7.68
CA TYR A 278 -4.02 -18.74 8.76
C TYR A 278 -5.29 -19.53 8.50
N GLU A 279 -5.20 -20.86 8.44
CA GLU A 279 -6.38 -21.73 8.27
C GLU A 279 -7.39 -21.51 9.40
N ASN A 280 -6.91 -21.18 10.60
CA ASN A 280 -7.75 -20.99 11.77
C ASN A 280 -8.19 -19.51 11.94
N PRO A 281 -9.50 -19.21 11.88
CA PRO A 281 -10.01 -17.84 12.00
C PRO A 281 -9.69 -17.19 13.36
N VAL A 282 -9.50 -17.98 14.41
CA VAL A 282 -9.11 -17.49 15.74
C VAL A 282 -7.67 -16.98 15.73
N VAL A 283 -6.76 -17.69 15.06
CA VAL A 283 -5.35 -17.29 14.96
C VAL A 283 -5.23 -16.05 14.08
N ALA A 284 -5.98 -15.99 12.98
CA ALA A 284 -6.05 -14.79 12.13
C ALA A 284 -6.54 -13.57 12.94
N ALA A 285 -7.57 -13.72 13.77
CA ALA A 285 -8.08 -12.66 14.62
C ALA A 285 -7.04 -12.21 15.67
N ILE A 286 -6.38 -13.15 16.36
CA ILE A 286 -5.34 -12.84 17.36
C ILE A 286 -4.17 -12.11 16.70
N MET A 287 -3.68 -12.59 15.56
CA MET A 287 -2.56 -11.98 14.84
C MET A 287 -2.89 -10.58 14.31
N SER A 288 -4.16 -10.31 13.97
CA SER A 288 -4.59 -8.98 13.54
C SER A 288 -4.47 -7.91 14.64
N VAL A 289 -4.57 -8.31 15.91
CA VAL A 289 -4.53 -7.40 17.08
C VAL A 289 -3.21 -7.56 17.87
N TYR A 290 -2.35 -8.49 17.49
CA TYR A 290 -1.14 -8.88 18.21
C TYR A 290 -0.23 -7.68 18.55
N TRP A 291 0.18 -6.91 17.56
CA TRP A 291 1.06 -5.75 17.76
C TRP A 291 0.45 -4.66 18.64
N SER A 292 -0.86 -4.42 18.51
CA SER A 292 -1.57 -3.46 19.36
C SER A 292 -1.62 -3.94 20.81
N THR A 293 -1.84 -5.25 21.02
CA THR A 293 -1.86 -5.87 22.35
C THR A 293 -0.48 -5.83 23.01
N VAL A 294 0.58 -6.18 22.27
CA VAL A 294 1.97 -6.10 22.74
C VAL A 294 2.33 -4.67 23.14
N THR A 295 1.92 -3.68 22.33
CA THR A 295 2.13 -2.26 22.65
C THR A 295 1.39 -1.86 23.93
N CYS A 296 0.15 -2.32 24.11
CA CYS A 296 -0.63 -2.06 25.32
C CYS A 296 0.06 -2.65 26.56
N ILE A 297 0.50 -3.91 26.49
CA ILE A 297 1.23 -4.58 27.58
C ILE A 297 2.54 -3.84 27.89
N TYR A 298 3.30 -3.47 26.85
CA TYR A 298 4.53 -2.68 26.99
C TYR A 298 4.27 -1.37 27.73
N LEU A 299 3.24 -0.62 27.34
CA LEU A 299 2.90 0.66 27.98
C LEU A 299 2.43 0.44 29.41
N CYS A 300 1.51 -0.49 29.66
CA CYS A 300 1.05 -0.80 31.02
C CYS A 300 2.21 -1.19 31.94
N TRP A 301 3.11 -2.06 31.46
CA TRP A 301 4.29 -2.44 32.23
C TRP A 301 5.21 -1.24 32.47
N SER A 302 5.57 -0.51 31.41
CA SER A 302 6.50 0.63 31.51
C SER A 302 5.98 1.76 32.40
N PHE A 303 4.68 2.03 32.41
CA PHE A 303 4.08 3.04 33.29
C PHE A 303 3.95 2.58 34.74
N ILE A 304 3.78 1.27 35.01
CA ILE A 304 3.71 0.75 36.38
C ILE A 304 5.10 0.71 37.01
N THR A 305 6.12 0.27 36.27
CA THR A 305 7.47 0.08 36.81
C THR A 305 8.38 1.29 36.62
N PHE A 306 8.07 2.23 35.72
CA PHE A 306 8.94 3.34 35.30
C PHE A 306 10.35 2.92 34.83
N ASP A 307 10.57 1.61 34.60
CA ASP A 307 11.84 1.01 34.22
C ASP A 307 11.95 0.80 32.70
N TRP A 308 11.88 1.91 31.96
CA TRP A 308 11.94 1.93 30.49
C TRP A 308 13.20 1.27 29.90
N GLY A 309 14.28 1.15 30.69
CA GLY A 309 15.52 0.48 30.31
C GLY A 309 15.45 -1.04 30.23
N ILE A 310 14.44 -1.67 30.85
CA ILE A 310 14.25 -3.14 30.86
C ILE A 310 13.02 -3.53 30.03
N THR A 311 11.94 -2.75 30.10
CA THR A 311 10.65 -3.11 29.49
C THR A 311 10.70 -3.21 27.97
N TRP A 312 11.71 -2.63 27.31
CA TRP A 312 11.92 -2.76 25.88
C TRP A 312 12.16 -4.21 25.42
N ILE A 313 12.58 -5.12 26.32
CA ILE A 313 12.83 -6.53 26.01
C ILE A 313 11.58 -7.26 25.48
N ILE A 314 10.39 -6.71 25.73
CA ILE A 314 9.14 -7.25 25.20
C ILE A 314 9.08 -7.22 23.68
N TRP A 315 9.75 -6.25 23.03
CA TRP A 315 9.76 -6.11 21.57
C TRP A 315 10.45 -7.30 20.86
N PRO A 316 11.70 -7.69 21.20
CA PRO A 316 12.32 -8.86 20.60
C PRO A 316 11.59 -10.16 20.94
N ILE A 317 11.08 -10.32 22.17
CA ILE A 317 10.28 -11.50 22.54
C ILE A 317 9.01 -11.58 21.67
N ALA A 318 8.30 -10.46 21.52
CA ALA A 318 7.12 -10.40 20.69
C ALA A 318 7.40 -10.69 19.21
N ALA A 319 8.54 -10.22 18.68
CA ALA A 319 8.94 -10.53 17.32
C ALA A 319 9.20 -12.04 17.12
N ILE A 320 9.89 -12.69 18.06
CA ILE A 320 10.16 -14.13 18.01
C ILE A 320 8.85 -14.94 18.04
N ILE A 321 7.93 -14.59 18.94
CA ILE A 321 6.62 -15.24 19.02
C ILE A 321 5.83 -15.06 17.72
N ASN A 322 5.82 -13.85 17.15
CA ASN A 322 5.14 -13.57 15.88
C ASN A 322 5.67 -14.45 14.75
N SER A 323 6.99 -14.53 14.61
CA SER A 323 7.63 -15.39 13.60
C SER A 323 7.42 -16.88 13.84
N LEU A 324 7.32 -17.33 15.10
CA LEU A 324 6.99 -18.71 15.44
C LEU A 324 5.55 -19.07 15.03
N VAL A 325 4.59 -18.20 15.35
CA VAL A 325 3.19 -18.37 14.98
C VAL A 325 3.02 -18.36 13.45
N GLU A 326 3.66 -17.43 12.75
CA GLU A 326 3.66 -17.37 11.29
C GLU A 326 4.24 -18.63 10.65
N ASN A 327 5.30 -19.22 11.21
CA ASN A 327 5.92 -20.41 10.65
C ASN A 327 5.18 -21.72 10.97
N LEU A 328 4.50 -21.80 12.11
CA LEU A 328 3.81 -23.02 12.56
C LEU A 328 2.37 -23.11 12.07
N LEU A 329 1.68 -21.97 11.96
CA LEU A 329 0.25 -21.90 11.68
C LEU A 329 -0.07 -21.15 10.38
N GLY A 330 0.95 -20.62 9.71
CA GLY A 330 0.83 -20.00 8.41
C GLY A 330 0.80 -21.04 7.31
N ASP A 331 -0.23 -20.97 6.47
CA ASP A 331 -0.33 -21.83 5.29
C ASP A 331 0.78 -21.44 4.29
N LYS A 332 1.67 -22.40 4.01
CA LYS A 332 2.76 -22.29 3.02
C LYS A 332 2.42 -23.01 1.73
N HIS A 333 1.14 -23.17 1.38
CA HIS A 333 0.78 -23.69 0.06
C HIS A 333 0.79 -22.60 -1.02
N GLY A 334 1.98 -22.46 -1.59
CA GLY A 334 2.26 -21.70 -2.80
C GLY A 334 3.60 -22.12 -3.41
N ASN A 335 3.77 -23.41 -3.66
CA ASN A 335 4.71 -23.96 -4.63
C ASN A 335 3.92 -24.81 -5.62
#